data_AF-A0A5M6DEN3-F1
#
_entry.id   AF-A0A5M6DEN3-F1
#
_cell.length_a   1.000
_cell.length_b   1.000
_cell.length_c   1.000
_cell.angle_alpha   90.00
_cell.angle_beta   90.00
_cell.angle_gamma   90.00
#
_symmetry.space_group_name_H-M   'P 1'
#
loop_
_entity.id
_entity.type
_entity.pdbx_description
1 polymer ?
#
loop_
_entity_poly.entity_id
_entity_poly.type
_entity_poly.pdbx_seq_one_letter_code
_entity_poly.pdbx_strand_id
1 'polypeptide(L)'
;MDELEDSELRYKKFKEYGRNQFIKNEFNELEKITDKWGFIRQMYMEMIPQIMEKAQLDISVPISPYFLDWGTHFSPIEFNAWISIRAIRIALYPQFPLFNYFIDFANPYLRIGLELDGKDYHDEEKDKIRDELLYKFGWKIFRVKGKETNTEFKDIYEIETDFSDFQDEEQRYESLSNWLLNSCDGVINALRIVYFEKEHRDETIWSLAIQTLQSHNLVGFSIIDNEE
;
A
#
# COMPACT_ATOMS: atom_id res chain seq x y z
N MET A 1 -6.55 -34.17 23.43
CA MET A 1 -7.11 -33.19 22.50
C MET A 1 -5.90 -32.43 21.97
N ASP A 2 -5.15 -33.04 21.04
CA ASP A 2 -3.86 -32.47 20.58
C ASP A 2 -3.31 -33.09 19.28
N GLU A 3 -3.45 -34.41 19.03
CA GLU A 3 -2.90 -35.02 17.80
C GLU A 3 -3.81 -34.91 16.56
N LEU A 4 -5.13 -34.97 16.75
CA LEU A 4 -6.10 -34.85 15.66
C LEU A 4 -6.21 -33.42 15.11
N GLU A 5 -6.11 -32.40 15.97
CA GLU A 5 -6.08 -30.99 15.56
C GLU A 5 -4.78 -30.65 14.82
N ASP A 6 -3.62 -31.18 15.23
CA ASP A 6 -2.34 -30.97 14.51
C ASP A 6 -2.35 -31.67 13.14
N SER A 7 -2.97 -32.87 13.05
CA SER A 7 -3.17 -33.58 11.78
C SER A 7 -4.05 -32.80 10.79
N GLU A 8 -5.20 -32.29 11.24
CA GLU A 8 -6.08 -31.49 10.40
C GLU A 8 -5.43 -30.17 9.96
N LEU A 9 -4.70 -29.51 10.86
CA LEU A 9 -3.98 -28.28 10.56
C LEU A 9 -2.89 -28.52 9.50
N ARG A 10 -2.10 -29.60 9.63
CA ARG A 10 -1.10 -29.98 8.62
C ARG A 10 -1.73 -30.28 7.28
N TYR A 11 -2.84 -31.01 7.26
CA TYR A 11 -3.54 -31.34 6.02
C TYR A 11 -4.09 -30.10 5.31
N LYS A 12 -4.66 -29.15 6.05
CA LYS A 12 -5.09 -27.84 5.52
C LYS A 12 -3.92 -27.07 4.92
N LYS A 13 -2.79 -26.96 5.65
CA LYS A 13 -1.58 -26.30 5.16
C LYS A 13 -1.01 -26.96 3.89
N PHE A 14 -1.04 -28.28 3.82
CA PHE A 14 -0.58 -29.02 2.64
C PHE A 14 -1.46 -28.76 1.41
N LYS A 15 -2.78 -28.75 1.57
CA LYS A 15 -3.71 -28.38 0.50
C LYS A 15 -3.52 -26.95 0.03
N GLU A 16 -3.36 -26.01 0.96
CA GLU A 16 -3.12 -24.61 0.65
C GLU A 16 -1.81 -24.42 -0.11
N TYR A 17 -0.73 -25.09 0.32
CA TYR A 17 0.54 -25.09 -0.40
C TYR A 17 0.39 -25.63 -1.82
N GLY A 18 -0.29 -26.78 -2.00
CA GLY A 18 -0.54 -27.36 -3.31
C GLY A 18 -1.34 -26.43 -4.23
N ARG A 19 -2.38 -25.78 -3.70
CA ARG A 19 -3.16 -24.76 -4.42
C ARG A 19 -2.27 -23.58 -4.83
N ASN A 20 -1.44 -23.06 -3.94
CA ASN A 20 -0.57 -21.92 -4.23
C ASN A 20 0.48 -22.25 -5.29
N GLN A 21 1.06 -23.46 -5.27
CA GLN A 21 1.98 -23.90 -6.33
C GLN A 21 1.26 -24.05 -7.68
N PHE A 22 0.04 -24.59 -7.67
CA PHE A 22 -0.76 -24.70 -8.89
C PHE A 22 -1.05 -23.32 -9.50
N ILE A 23 -1.55 -22.37 -8.70
CA ILE A 23 -1.83 -20.99 -9.12
C ILE A 23 -0.58 -20.31 -9.70
N LYS A 24 0.57 -20.46 -9.04
CA LYS A 24 1.83 -19.89 -9.51
C LYS A 24 2.25 -20.46 -10.87
N ASN A 25 2.14 -21.78 -11.04
CA ASN A 25 2.46 -22.42 -12.31
C ASN A 25 1.51 -21.97 -13.42
N GLU A 26 0.21 -21.94 -13.14
CA GLU A 26 -0.80 -21.47 -14.11
C GLU A 26 -0.50 -20.04 -14.57
N PHE A 27 -0.19 -19.12 -13.64
CA PHE A 27 0.18 -17.75 -14.00
C PHE A 27 1.47 -17.66 -14.83
N ASN A 28 2.49 -18.46 -14.48
CA ASN A 28 3.78 -18.44 -15.16
C ASN A 28 3.72 -19.03 -16.58
N GLU A 29 2.77 -19.93 -16.85
CA GLU A 29 2.51 -20.49 -18.18
C GLU A 29 1.79 -19.50 -19.13
N LEU A 30 1.18 -18.43 -18.60
CA LEU A 30 0.53 -17.41 -19.42
C LEU A 30 1.58 -16.58 -20.18
N GLU A 31 1.52 -16.61 -21.51
CA GLU A 31 2.45 -15.84 -22.35
C GLU A 31 1.98 -14.39 -22.57
N LYS A 32 0.67 -14.18 -22.77
CA LYS A 32 0.11 -12.86 -23.09
C LYS A 32 -0.13 -12.04 -21.83
N ILE A 33 0.27 -10.78 -21.87
CA ILE A 33 0.06 -9.85 -20.75
C ILE A 33 -1.42 -9.66 -20.42
N THR A 34 -2.30 -9.69 -21.43
CA THR A 34 -3.76 -9.59 -21.23
C THR A 34 -4.32 -10.78 -20.45
N ASP A 35 -3.76 -11.97 -20.65
CA ASP A 35 -4.20 -13.18 -19.96
C ASP A 35 -3.73 -13.13 -18.51
N LYS A 36 -2.49 -12.65 -18.27
CA LYS A 36 -1.98 -12.36 -16.91
C LYS A 36 -2.85 -11.34 -16.17
N TRP A 37 -3.28 -10.28 -16.84
CA TRP A 37 -4.21 -9.30 -16.27
C TRP A 37 -5.58 -9.92 -15.95
N GLY A 38 -6.11 -10.75 -16.84
CA GLY A 38 -7.35 -11.50 -16.60
C GLY A 38 -7.23 -12.42 -15.38
N PHE A 39 -6.08 -13.09 -15.23
CA PHE A 39 -5.78 -13.96 -14.10
C PHE A 39 -5.76 -13.18 -12.77
N ILE A 40 -4.99 -12.07 -12.71
CA ILE A 40 -4.91 -11.24 -11.50
C ILE A 40 -6.30 -10.71 -11.12
N ARG A 41 -7.10 -10.29 -12.11
CA ARG A 41 -8.49 -9.87 -11.89
C ARG A 41 -9.34 -10.96 -11.25
N GLN A 42 -9.29 -12.17 -11.80
CA GLN A 42 -10.03 -13.31 -11.27
C GLN A 42 -9.61 -13.62 -9.83
N MET A 43 -8.30 -13.62 -9.54
CA MET A 43 -7.79 -13.86 -8.20
C MET A 43 -8.30 -12.83 -7.19
N TYR A 44 -8.25 -11.54 -7.53
CA TYR A 44 -8.80 -10.51 -6.65
C TYR A 44 -10.32 -10.62 -6.51
N MET A 45 -11.06 -10.93 -7.59
CA MET A 45 -12.51 -11.16 -7.49
C MET A 45 -12.87 -12.25 -6.47
N GLU A 46 -12.09 -13.34 -6.41
CA GLU A 46 -12.27 -14.40 -5.41
C GLU A 46 -11.89 -13.96 -3.99
N MET A 47 -10.87 -13.10 -3.85
CA MET A 47 -10.36 -12.65 -2.56
C MET A 47 -11.15 -11.49 -1.94
N ILE A 48 -11.83 -10.66 -2.75
CA ILE A 48 -12.51 -9.45 -2.31
C ILE A 48 -13.44 -9.67 -1.12
N PRO A 49 -14.34 -10.69 -1.10
CA PRO A 49 -15.21 -10.90 0.05
C PRO A 49 -14.44 -11.06 1.37
N GLN A 50 -13.34 -11.81 1.35
CA GLN A 50 -12.50 -12.03 2.54
C GLN A 50 -11.70 -10.78 2.92
N ILE A 51 -11.20 -10.03 1.93
CA ILE A 51 -10.52 -8.75 2.16
C ILE A 51 -11.46 -7.79 2.90
N MET A 52 -12.71 -7.67 2.43
CA MET A 52 -13.71 -6.80 3.04
C MET A 52 -14.08 -7.26 4.45
N GLU A 53 -14.32 -8.56 4.65
CA GLU A 53 -14.63 -9.13 5.97
C GLU A 53 -13.51 -8.88 6.98
N LYS A 54 -12.24 -9.12 6.60
CA LYS A 54 -11.11 -8.86 7.52
C LYS A 54 -10.92 -7.38 7.81
N ALA A 55 -11.03 -6.54 6.79
CA ALA A 55 -10.90 -5.10 6.95
C ALA A 55 -11.93 -4.50 7.91
N GLN A 56 -13.15 -5.06 7.96
CA GLN A 56 -14.17 -4.68 8.95
C GLN A 56 -13.77 -4.99 10.39
N LEU A 57 -13.01 -6.07 10.60
CA LEU A 57 -12.53 -6.47 11.94
C LEU A 57 -11.29 -5.67 12.34
N ASP A 58 -10.32 -5.61 11.43
CA ASP A 58 -9.08 -4.85 11.59
C ASP A 58 -8.55 -4.45 10.22
N ILE A 59 -8.58 -3.15 9.94
CA ILE A 59 -8.18 -2.59 8.65
C ILE A 59 -6.69 -2.78 8.35
N SER A 60 -5.86 -2.97 9.37
CA SER A 60 -4.41 -3.13 9.23
C SER A 60 -4.00 -4.58 8.96
N VAL A 61 -4.91 -5.55 9.07
CA VAL A 61 -4.59 -6.98 8.87
C VAL A 61 -4.85 -7.36 7.41
N PRO A 62 -3.81 -7.52 6.57
CA PRO A 62 -4.00 -7.92 5.19
C PRO A 62 -4.40 -9.39 5.09
N ILE A 63 -5.23 -9.72 4.09
CA ILE A 63 -5.27 -11.09 3.56
C ILE A 63 -3.95 -11.36 2.84
N SER A 64 -3.41 -12.58 2.97
CA SER A 64 -2.18 -12.99 2.27
C SER A 64 -2.30 -12.73 0.75
N PRO A 65 -1.56 -11.77 0.19
CA PRO A 65 -1.63 -11.47 -1.24
C PRO A 65 -0.67 -12.36 -2.06
N TYR A 66 -0.02 -13.36 -1.44
CA TYR A 66 1.04 -14.17 -2.06
C TYR A 66 0.52 -15.33 -2.92
N PHE A 67 -0.62 -15.12 -3.59
CA PHE A 67 -1.04 -16.03 -4.67
C PHE A 67 -0.06 -15.97 -5.86
N LEU A 68 0.71 -14.87 -5.98
CA LEU A 68 1.88 -14.73 -6.85
C LEU A 68 3.16 -14.43 -6.05
N ASP A 69 4.31 -14.69 -6.69
CA ASP A 69 5.59 -14.16 -6.25
C ASP A 69 5.81 -12.75 -6.82
N TRP A 70 5.17 -11.77 -6.19
CA TRP A 70 5.19 -10.38 -6.65
C TRP A 70 6.58 -9.80 -6.82
N GLY A 71 7.56 -10.26 -6.02
CA GLY A 71 8.94 -9.79 -6.12
C GLY A 71 9.57 -10.02 -7.50
N THR A 72 9.12 -11.05 -8.22
CA THR A 72 9.60 -11.34 -9.59
C THR A 72 8.87 -10.54 -10.68
N HIS A 73 7.83 -9.79 -10.33
CA HIS A 73 6.99 -9.05 -11.27
C HIS A 73 7.04 -7.54 -11.08
N PHE A 74 7.49 -7.08 -9.91
CA PHE A 74 7.67 -5.66 -9.63
C PHE A 74 8.83 -5.06 -10.40
N SER A 75 8.66 -3.82 -10.83
CA SER A 75 9.77 -2.91 -11.10
C SER A 75 10.56 -2.63 -9.80
N PRO A 76 11.79 -2.10 -9.89
CA PRO A 76 12.58 -1.79 -8.70
C PRO A 76 11.88 -0.84 -7.71
N ILE A 77 11.13 0.15 -8.21
CA ILE A 77 10.42 1.11 -7.36
C ILE A 77 9.23 0.47 -6.64
N GLU A 78 8.49 -0.41 -7.31
CA GLU A 78 7.40 -1.18 -6.69
C GLU A 78 7.93 -2.17 -5.66
N PHE A 79 9.07 -2.80 -5.94
CA PHE A 79 9.70 -3.70 -4.99
C PHE A 79 10.11 -2.98 -3.70
N ASN A 80 10.71 -1.79 -3.81
CA ASN A 80 11.06 -0.96 -2.65
C ASN A 80 9.82 -0.56 -1.85
N ALA A 81 8.80 0.01 -2.51
CA ALA A 81 7.56 0.36 -1.84
C ALA A 81 6.89 -0.85 -1.17
N TRP A 82 6.95 -2.02 -1.81
CA TRP A 82 6.42 -3.25 -1.24
C TRP A 82 7.12 -3.62 0.07
N ILE A 83 8.45 -3.53 0.13
CA ILE A 83 9.20 -3.74 1.38
C ILE A 83 8.71 -2.79 2.47
N SER A 84 8.56 -1.50 2.15
CA SER A 84 8.13 -0.46 3.09
C SER A 84 6.70 -0.70 3.59
N ILE A 85 5.77 -1.07 2.72
CA ILE A 85 4.40 -1.47 3.08
C ILE A 85 4.42 -2.61 4.09
N ARG A 86 5.28 -3.62 3.88
CA ARG A 86 5.40 -4.76 4.79
C ARG A 86 6.06 -4.39 6.12
N ALA A 87 7.04 -3.49 6.11
CA ALA A 87 7.71 -3.00 7.30
C ALA A 87 6.79 -2.14 8.18
N ILE A 88 6.03 -1.23 7.55
CA ILE A 88 5.08 -0.31 8.21
C ILE A 88 3.78 -1.01 8.63
N ARG A 89 3.49 -2.19 8.06
CA ARG A 89 2.37 -3.08 8.39
C ARG A 89 0.98 -2.49 8.10
N ILE A 90 0.83 -1.88 6.92
CA ILE A 90 -0.49 -1.52 6.40
C ILE A 90 -0.98 -2.52 5.35
N ALA A 91 -2.30 -2.67 5.24
CA ALA A 91 -2.92 -3.55 4.28
C ALA A 91 -3.10 -2.83 2.93
N LEU A 92 -2.06 -2.84 2.09
CA LEU A 92 -2.15 -2.49 0.68
C LEU A 92 -1.88 -3.72 -0.19
N TYR A 93 -2.71 -3.91 -1.21
CA TYR A 93 -2.72 -5.05 -2.12
C TYR A 93 -2.06 -4.67 -3.45
N PRO A 94 -1.06 -5.43 -3.93
CA PRO A 94 -0.29 -5.07 -5.11
C PRO A 94 -1.03 -5.31 -6.43
N GLN A 95 -0.79 -4.46 -7.43
CA GLN A 95 -1.36 -4.57 -8.77
C GLN A 95 -2.87 -4.82 -8.68
N PHE A 96 -3.57 -3.95 -7.94
CA PHE A 96 -4.97 -4.13 -7.63
C PHE A 96 -5.84 -3.68 -8.83
N PRO A 97 -6.71 -4.55 -9.37
CA PRO A 97 -7.52 -4.23 -10.52
C PRO A 97 -8.65 -3.27 -10.14
N LEU A 98 -8.69 -2.13 -10.83
CA LEU A 98 -9.73 -1.12 -10.63
C LEU A 98 -10.21 -0.59 -11.98
N PHE A 99 -11.48 -0.83 -12.31
CA PHE A 99 -12.03 -0.60 -13.66
C PHE A 99 -11.14 -1.25 -14.73
N ASN A 100 -10.66 -0.48 -15.70
CA ASN A 100 -9.79 -0.94 -16.77
C ASN A 100 -8.29 -0.77 -16.44
N TYR A 101 -7.96 -0.42 -15.20
CA TYR A 101 -6.61 -0.11 -14.74
C TYR A 101 -6.16 -1.10 -13.66
N PHE A 102 -4.88 -1.03 -13.36
CA PHE A 102 -4.27 -1.63 -12.18
C PHE A 102 -3.61 -0.50 -11.40
N ILE A 103 -3.90 -0.43 -10.10
CA ILE A 103 -3.24 0.48 -9.17
C ILE A 103 -2.08 -0.29 -8.54
N ASP A 104 -0.88 0.29 -8.50
CA ASP A 104 0.33 -0.41 -8.05
C ASP A 104 0.13 -1.02 -6.66
N PHE A 105 -0.47 -0.28 -5.74
CA PHE A 105 -0.90 -0.78 -4.43
C PHE A 105 -2.22 -0.15 -4.00
N ALA A 106 -3.18 -0.92 -3.48
CA ALA A 106 -4.47 -0.36 -3.08
C ALA A 106 -5.09 -1.04 -1.86
N ASN A 107 -5.92 -0.32 -1.10
CA ASN A 107 -6.83 -0.89 -0.12
C ASN A 107 -8.28 -0.66 -0.60
N PRO A 108 -9.01 -1.72 -1.01
CA PRO A 108 -10.35 -1.55 -1.56
C PRO A 108 -11.43 -1.27 -0.52
N TYR A 109 -11.18 -1.57 0.77
CA TYR A 109 -12.11 -1.23 1.84
C TYR A 109 -12.09 0.28 2.13
N LEU A 110 -10.89 0.86 2.23
CA LEU A 110 -10.68 2.29 2.40
C LEU A 110 -10.84 3.09 1.10
N ARG A 111 -10.86 2.41 -0.05
CA ARG A 111 -10.81 3.00 -1.40
C ARG A 111 -9.63 3.96 -1.57
N ILE A 112 -8.47 3.57 -1.07
CA ILE A 112 -7.22 4.31 -1.28
C ILE A 112 -6.30 3.54 -2.23
N GLY A 113 -5.53 4.28 -3.03
CA GLY A 113 -4.52 3.75 -3.93
C GLY A 113 -3.20 4.51 -3.80
N LEU A 114 -2.10 3.80 -4.01
CA LEU A 114 -0.74 4.32 -4.09
C LEU A 114 -0.19 3.91 -5.46
N GLU A 115 0.14 4.89 -6.29
CA GLU A 115 0.82 4.70 -7.56
C GLU A 115 2.25 5.25 -7.50
N LEU A 116 3.16 4.58 -8.19
CA LEU A 116 4.58 4.87 -8.18
C LEU A 116 5.02 5.39 -9.54
N ASP A 117 5.25 6.69 -9.59
CA ASP A 117 5.49 7.38 -10.83
C ASP A 117 6.97 7.28 -11.25
N GLY A 118 7.30 6.31 -12.12
CA GLY A 118 8.63 6.24 -12.76
C GLY A 118 8.94 7.42 -13.70
N LYS A 119 10.20 7.87 -13.77
CA LYS A 119 10.62 9.12 -14.47
C LYS A 119 10.21 9.26 -15.94
N ASP A 120 9.96 8.16 -16.65
CA ASP A 120 9.89 8.14 -18.12
C ASP A 120 8.47 7.89 -18.70
N TYR A 121 7.43 7.72 -17.86
CA TYR A 121 6.15 7.15 -18.31
C TYR A 121 4.87 7.92 -17.97
N HIS A 122 4.95 9.18 -17.49
CA HIS A 122 3.75 9.93 -17.09
C HIS A 122 3.30 10.96 -18.12
N ASP A 123 1.99 10.95 -18.37
CA ASP A 123 1.27 11.97 -19.11
C ASP A 123 0.32 12.62 -18.11
N GLU A 124 0.78 13.70 -17.47
CA GLU A 124 0.12 14.35 -16.33
C GLU A 124 -1.36 14.63 -16.59
N GLU A 125 -1.74 14.93 -17.84
CA GLU A 125 -3.14 15.19 -18.20
C GLU A 125 -3.98 13.90 -18.20
N LYS A 126 -3.47 12.81 -18.79
CA LYS A 126 -4.16 11.51 -18.74
C LYS A 126 -4.27 10.98 -17.33
N ASP A 127 -3.19 11.14 -16.56
CA ASP A 127 -3.11 10.76 -15.16
C ASP A 127 -4.15 11.51 -14.32
N LYS A 128 -4.26 12.82 -14.51
CA LYS A 128 -5.28 13.62 -13.84
C LYS A 128 -6.70 13.22 -14.23
N ILE A 129 -6.98 13.00 -15.51
CA ILE A 129 -8.30 12.55 -15.98
C ILE A 129 -8.68 11.20 -15.37
N ARG A 130 -7.72 10.26 -15.32
CA ARG A 130 -7.91 8.96 -14.68
C ARG A 130 -8.23 9.13 -13.20
N ASP A 131 -7.42 9.90 -12.48
CA ASP A 131 -7.58 10.07 -11.03
C ASP A 131 -8.87 10.81 -10.69
N GLU A 132 -9.28 11.80 -11.50
CA GLU A 132 -10.58 12.47 -11.37
C GLU A 132 -11.75 11.50 -11.56
N LEU A 133 -11.64 10.56 -12.50
CA LEU A 133 -12.65 9.51 -12.68
C LEU A 133 -12.70 8.58 -11.48
N LEU A 134 -11.54 8.12 -10.98
CA LEU A 134 -11.45 7.25 -9.80
C LEU A 134 -12.03 7.95 -8.56
N TYR A 135 -11.72 9.23 -8.38
CA TYR A 135 -12.26 10.05 -7.29
C TYR A 135 -13.77 10.19 -7.33
N LYS A 136 -14.38 10.33 -8.52
CA LYS A 136 -15.85 10.32 -8.67
C LYS A 136 -16.50 9.02 -8.18
N PHE A 137 -15.76 7.91 -8.14
CA PHE A 137 -16.20 6.64 -7.57
C PHE A 137 -15.74 6.43 -6.12
N GLY A 138 -15.25 7.49 -5.48
CA GLY A 138 -14.83 7.52 -4.08
C GLY A 138 -13.43 6.96 -3.84
N TRP A 139 -12.58 6.85 -4.87
CA TRP A 139 -11.20 6.42 -4.70
C TRP A 139 -10.24 7.60 -4.52
N LYS A 140 -9.39 7.53 -3.50
CA LYS A 140 -8.36 8.51 -3.21
C LYS A 140 -7.00 7.95 -3.65
N ILE A 141 -6.43 8.49 -4.73
CA ILE A 141 -5.16 8.04 -5.29
C ILE A 141 -4.03 8.98 -4.86
N PHE A 142 -2.96 8.39 -4.32
CA PHE A 142 -1.74 9.07 -3.92
C PHE A 142 -0.59 8.63 -4.83
N ARG A 143 0.24 9.56 -5.28
CA ARG A 143 1.31 9.29 -6.24
C ARG A 143 2.67 9.64 -5.67
N VAL A 144 3.59 8.69 -5.64
CA VAL A 144 4.98 8.88 -5.20
C VAL A 144 5.89 8.87 -6.41
N LYS A 145 6.72 9.89 -6.56
CA LYS A 145 7.66 10.01 -7.68
C LYS A 145 8.82 9.03 -7.48
N GLY A 146 9.34 8.46 -8.56
CA GLY A 146 10.45 7.49 -8.49
C GLY A 146 11.77 8.05 -7.91
N LYS A 147 11.89 9.37 -7.69
CA LYS A 147 13.01 9.95 -6.91
C LYS A 147 12.83 9.73 -5.40
N GLU A 148 11.60 9.72 -4.90
CA GLU A 148 11.27 9.55 -3.48
C GLU A 148 11.41 8.07 -3.07
N THR A 149 11.34 7.13 -4.02
CA THR A 149 11.51 5.68 -3.78
C THR A 149 12.95 5.21 -3.72
N ASN A 150 13.91 6.02 -4.16
CA ASN A 150 15.34 5.68 -4.23
C ASN A 150 16.19 6.54 -3.28
N THR A 151 15.58 7.46 -2.54
CA THR A 151 16.32 8.31 -1.61
C THR A 151 16.46 7.59 -0.29
N GLU A 152 17.70 7.32 0.12
CA GLU A 152 17.99 6.79 1.45
C GLU A 152 17.77 7.91 2.48
N PHE A 153 16.78 7.71 3.34
CA PHE A 153 16.61 8.54 4.53
C PHE A 153 16.86 7.70 5.77
N LYS A 154 17.22 8.37 6.87
CA LYS A 154 17.18 7.75 8.19
C LYS A 154 15.78 7.22 8.45
N ASP A 155 15.69 6.01 8.99
CA ASP A 155 14.40 5.49 9.39
C ASP A 155 13.86 6.26 10.62
N ILE A 156 12.57 6.08 10.92
CA ILE A 156 11.93 6.79 12.03
C ILE A 156 12.60 6.49 13.38
N TYR A 157 13.15 5.28 13.59
CA TYR A 157 13.82 4.94 14.85
C TYR A 157 15.17 5.64 14.98
N GLU A 158 15.91 5.77 13.88
CA GLU A 158 17.15 6.55 13.84
C GLU A 158 16.87 8.03 14.12
N ILE A 159 15.81 8.61 13.52
CA ILE A 159 15.39 10.00 13.80
C ILE A 159 15.02 10.15 15.27
N GLU A 160 14.17 9.29 15.82
CA GLU A 160 13.75 9.37 17.22
C GLU A 160 14.91 9.15 18.21
N THR A 161 15.90 8.32 17.84
CA THR A 161 17.09 8.09 18.67
C THR A 161 18.01 9.31 18.67
N ASP A 162 18.23 9.91 17.50
CA ASP A 162 19.11 11.07 17.33
C ASP A 162 18.62 12.30 18.10
N PHE A 163 17.31 12.40 18.34
CA PHE A 163 16.68 13.56 18.99
C PHE A 163 15.95 13.20 20.29
N SER A 164 16.48 12.22 21.03
CA SER A 164 15.90 11.77 22.31
C SER A 164 15.87 12.83 23.42
N ASP A 165 16.61 13.93 23.27
CA ASP A 165 16.61 15.06 24.21
C ASP A 165 15.59 16.14 23.79
N PHE A 166 14.76 16.59 24.74
CA PHE A 166 13.71 17.62 24.53
C PHE A 166 14.21 18.98 23.99
N GLN A 167 15.53 19.20 23.91
CA GLN A 167 16.10 20.47 23.42
C GLN A 167 16.20 20.56 21.89
N ASP A 168 16.09 19.43 21.18
CA ASP A 168 16.23 19.37 19.71
C ASP A 168 14.90 19.11 18.98
N GLU A 169 13.76 19.39 19.63
CA GLU A 169 12.43 19.10 19.11
C GLU A 169 12.15 19.76 17.75
N GLU A 170 12.69 20.96 17.51
CA GLU A 170 12.60 21.66 16.22
C GLU A 170 13.36 20.90 15.11
N GLN A 171 14.57 20.41 15.40
CA GLN A 171 15.38 19.63 14.45
C GLN A 171 14.79 18.25 14.20
N ARG A 172 14.19 17.64 15.24
CA ARG A 172 13.40 16.40 15.12
C ARG A 172 12.24 16.60 14.16
N TYR A 173 11.47 17.68 14.35
CA TYR A 173 10.34 18.01 13.49
C TYR A 173 10.77 18.25 12.04
N GLU A 174 11.85 19.00 11.81
CA GLU A 174 12.39 19.24 10.47
C GLU A 174 12.81 17.94 9.79
N SER A 175 13.52 17.07 10.52
CA SER A 175 13.96 15.77 10.01
C SER A 175 12.79 14.85 9.66
N LEU A 176 11.79 14.78 10.55
CA LEU A 176 10.58 13.99 10.34
C LEU A 176 9.74 14.53 9.17
N SER A 177 9.61 15.86 9.08
CA SER A 177 8.93 16.54 7.97
C SER A 177 9.59 16.24 6.64
N ASN A 178 10.92 16.35 6.57
CA ASN A 178 11.67 16.05 5.37
C ASN A 178 11.50 14.57 4.97
N TRP A 179 11.54 13.65 5.94
CA TRP A 179 11.32 12.21 5.69
C TRP A 179 9.90 11.92 5.18
N LEU A 180 8.87 12.44 5.86
CA LEU A 180 7.47 12.23 5.47
C LEU A 180 7.19 12.76 4.06
N LEU A 181 7.68 13.96 3.75
CA LEU A 181 7.38 14.65 2.49
C LEU A 181 8.16 14.13 1.28
N ASN A 182 9.38 13.60 1.48
CA ASN A 182 10.30 13.35 0.37
C ASN A 182 10.72 11.88 0.22
N SER A 183 10.08 10.95 0.95
CA SER A 183 10.37 9.52 0.87
C SER A 183 9.11 8.69 0.63
N CYS A 184 9.26 7.57 -0.07
CA CYS A 184 8.18 6.59 -0.24
C CYS A 184 7.70 6.06 1.13
N ASP A 185 8.63 5.73 2.01
CA ASP A 185 8.34 5.23 3.37
C ASP A 185 7.54 6.26 4.17
N GLY A 186 7.90 7.52 4.04
CA GLY A 186 7.22 8.66 4.64
C GLY A 186 5.77 8.77 4.19
N VAL A 187 5.51 8.67 2.89
CA VAL A 187 4.14 8.69 2.33
C VAL A 187 3.34 7.46 2.79
N ILE A 188 3.93 6.27 2.77
CA ILE A 188 3.29 5.05 3.28
C ILE A 188 2.98 5.17 4.78
N ASN A 189 3.88 5.79 5.55
CA ASN A 189 3.67 6.05 6.97
C ASN A 189 2.58 7.11 7.20
N ALA A 190 2.50 8.13 6.35
CA ALA A 190 1.40 9.09 6.37
C ALA A 190 0.05 8.42 6.08
N LEU A 191 -0.01 7.46 5.13
CA LEU A 191 -1.20 6.63 4.93
C LEU A 191 -1.54 5.84 6.19
N ARG A 192 -0.56 5.21 6.85
CA ARG A 192 -0.78 4.49 8.12
C ARG A 192 -1.44 5.39 9.15
N ILE A 193 -0.81 6.53 9.42
CA ILE A 193 -1.28 7.51 10.40
C ILE A 193 -2.72 7.89 10.06
N VAL A 194 -2.98 8.35 8.83
CA VAL A 194 -4.28 8.94 8.46
C VAL A 194 -5.42 7.94 8.32
N TYR A 195 -5.17 6.75 7.77
CA TYR A 195 -6.24 5.82 7.38
C TYR A 195 -6.29 4.52 8.18
N PHE A 196 -5.22 4.15 8.88
CA PHE A 196 -5.13 2.85 9.58
C PHE A 196 -5.07 3.01 11.10
N GLU A 197 -4.57 4.12 11.62
CA GLU A 197 -4.57 4.41 13.05
C GLU A 197 -5.95 4.95 13.48
N LYS A 198 -6.49 4.40 14.58
CA LYS A 198 -7.79 4.83 15.13
C LYS A 198 -7.70 6.10 15.98
N GLU A 199 -6.51 6.38 16.51
CA GLU A 199 -6.24 7.49 17.42
C GLU A 199 -4.89 8.10 17.07
N HIS A 200 -4.86 9.41 16.83
CA HIS A 200 -3.61 10.15 16.70
C HIS A 200 -3.24 10.75 18.06
N ARG A 201 -2.02 10.46 18.54
CA ARG A 201 -1.55 10.94 19.85
C ARG A 201 -0.80 12.27 19.77
N ASP A 202 -0.30 12.59 18.58
CA ASP A 202 0.51 13.77 18.31
C ASP A 202 -0.14 14.55 17.15
N GLU A 203 -0.76 15.68 17.48
CA GLU A 203 -1.46 16.55 16.51
C GLU A 203 -0.51 17.14 15.47
N THR A 204 0.75 17.33 15.83
CA THR A 204 1.79 17.87 14.95
C THR A 204 2.15 16.84 13.89
N ILE A 205 2.41 15.60 14.30
CA ILE A 205 2.69 14.49 13.38
C ILE A 205 1.48 14.18 12.50
N TRP A 206 0.27 14.22 13.07
CA TRP A 206 -0.97 14.05 12.32
C TRP A 206 -1.14 15.11 11.23
N SER A 207 -0.96 16.38 11.58
CA SER A 207 -1.06 17.50 10.64
C SER A 207 -0.04 17.38 9.51
N LEU A 208 1.19 16.97 9.85
CA LEU A 208 2.25 16.74 8.89
C LEU A 208 1.93 15.58 7.94
N ALA A 209 1.38 14.47 8.44
CA ALA A 209 0.92 13.36 7.62
C ALA A 209 -0.17 13.79 6.62
N ILE A 210 -1.13 14.63 7.04
CA ILE A 210 -2.14 15.20 6.13
C ILE A 210 -1.46 16.03 5.03
N GLN A 211 -0.53 16.91 5.39
CA GLN A 211 0.18 17.75 4.42
C GLN A 211 0.96 16.90 3.41
N THR A 212 1.61 15.84 3.88
CA THR A 212 2.25 14.84 3.02
C THR A 212 1.27 14.22 2.05
N LEU A 213 0.11 13.75 2.52
CA LEU A 213 -0.88 13.16 1.61
C LEU A 213 -1.48 14.18 0.63
N GLN A 214 -1.64 15.44 1.05
CA GLN A 214 -2.06 16.53 0.15
C GLN A 214 -1.03 16.80 -0.95
N SER A 215 0.28 16.77 -0.64
CA SER A 215 1.32 17.00 -1.66
C SER A 215 1.45 15.86 -2.68
N HIS A 216 0.94 14.67 -2.34
CA HIS A 216 0.93 13.47 -3.19
C HIS A 216 -0.44 13.22 -3.82
N ASN A 217 -1.36 14.19 -3.75
CA ASN A 217 -2.71 14.13 -4.31
C ASN A 217 -2.82 15.01 -5.56
N LEU A 218 -2.91 14.39 -6.74
CA LEU A 218 -2.96 15.10 -8.02
C LEU A 218 -4.30 15.84 -8.27
N VAL A 219 -5.40 15.33 -7.73
CA VAL A 219 -6.77 15.83 -7.98
C VAL A 219 -7.16 16.92 -6.98
N GLY A 220 -6.46 17.03 -5.85
CA GLY A 220 -6.71 18.04 -4.82
C GLY A 220 -7.96 17.78 -3.99
N PHE A 221 -8.37 16.52 -3.82
CA PHE A 221 -9.43 16.16 -2.88
C PHE A 221 -9.04 16.40 -1.41
N SER A 222 -10.05 16.55 -0.53
CA SER A 222 -9.81 16.64 0.91
C SER A 222 -9.35 15.28 1.46
N ILE A 223 -8.27 15.27 2.25
CA ILE A 223 -7.75 14.03 2.85
C ILE A 223 -8.74 13.52 3.89
N ILE A 224 -9.18 14.41 4.78
CA ILE A 224 -10.24 14.16 5.74
C ILE A 224 -11.53 14.71 5.13
N ASP A 225 -12.50 13.82 4.97
CA ASP A 225 -13.86 14.27 4.73
C ASP A 225 -14.36 14.80 6.07
N ASN A 226 -14.71 16.08 6.15
CA ASN A 226 -15.41 16.59 7.32
C ASN A 226 -16.74 15.84 7.38
N GLU A 227 -16.83 14.83 8.25
CA GLU A 227 -18.12 14.21 8.55
C GLU A 227 -18.99 15.31 9.20
N GLU A 228 -20.04 15.75 8.48
CA GLU A 228 -21.19 16.45 9.05
C GLU A 228 -22.08 15.47 9.85
#